data_AF-A0A3E0NZH7-F1
#
_entry.id   AF-A0A3E0NZH7-F1
#
_cell.length_a   1.000
_cell.length_b   1.000
_cell.length_c   1.000
_cell.angle_alpha   90.00
_cell.angle_beta   90.00
_cell.angle_gamma   90.00
#
_symmetry.space_group_name_H-M   'P 1'
#
loop_
_entity.id
_entity.type
_entity.pdbx_description
1 polymer ?
#
loop_
_entity_poly.entity_id
_entity_poly.type
_entity_poly.pdbx_seq_one_letter_code
_entity_poly.pdbx_strand_id
1 'polypeptide(L)'
;MESKPNKPKKTPCPKCGSPLRLRPQQRGTQVSCPKCQATFTVGGAQDKAPAPKKKKPKQQPQRANVPYESPLKEEDLIEEHEEPSTEEVGVTYEAPAEDDAYEPEIRLERVWAVPDDEMASIGPLAGRESAYEVDWATTDDLEMEAPTQRAPVREDLLLDSARQRGLLREYHVPDPPKWTFFSGVFTHPWQGVNVTRWTAMSMGLSLTGVMAYCAVTWLSGGTSQALGVLMTMFTILMALVTLSFATSSCQAVIQDTADGHDMPQEASLPEWDQWIWTLFCWGSLWAVSGALAYPLALLIGGIAFLVVPGILFPILLLSAMEADSYLLPYSPVVLRTLVSYAHGWLTFYLLSAAMFIGWQAMLVFGFASAPMLGAFISGPIVAAIMLIYARLLGRVAWRASGANMAASEREAGAAPASSGKAQPAAAPKPNKSKKRRKHRKIHIELPDEEPPADNSSSHERPRISFHHRP
;
A
#
# COMPACT_ATOMS: atom_id res chain seq x y z
N MET A 1 21.13 -28.29 56.47
CA MET A 1 20.60 -27.15 55.69
C MET A 1 21.24 -27.18 54.31
N GLU A 2 20.59 -27.81 53.33
CA GLU A 2 21.09 -27.82 51.94
C GLU A 2 20.76 -26.49 51.27
N SER A 3 21.80 -25.75 50.87
CA SER A 3 21.67 -24.49 50.15
C SER A 3 21.13 -24.75 48.74
N LYS A 4 19.96 -24.19 48.42
CA LYS A 4 19.38 -24.24 47.06
C LYS A 4 20.40 -23.74 46.02
N PRO A 5 20.61 -24.47 44.90
CA PRO A 5 21.57 -24.07 43.87
C PRO A 5 21.15 -22.74 43.22
N ASN A 6 22.08 -21.79 43.21
CA ASN A 6 21.87 -20.43 42.71
C ASN A 6 21.64 -20.47 41.20
N LYS A 7 20.51 -19.91 40.72
CA LYS A 7 20.20 -19.90 39.27
C LYS A 7 21.28 -19.09 38.53
N PRO A 8 21.90 -19.63 37.45
CA PRO A 8 22.95 -18.92 36.73
C PRO A 8 22.42 -17.65 36.06
N LYS A 9 23.10 -16.51 36.28
CA LYS A 9 22.77 -15.23 35.64
C LYS A 9 23.02 -15.31 34.13
N LYS A 10 22.05 -14.86 33.33
CA LYS A 10 22.16 -14.76 31.86
C LYS A 10 22.97 -13.50 31.50
N THR A 11 23.93 -13.62 30.59
CA THR A 11 24.74 -12.49 30.09
C THR A 11 24.46 -12.30 28.60
N PRO A 12 24.10 -11.10 28.12
CA PRO A 12 23.80 -10.89 26.70
C PRO A 12 25.08 -10.92 25.84
N CYS A 13 24.98 -11.43 24.61
CA CYS A 13 26.04 -11.37 23.62
C CYS A 13 26.28 -9.91 23.17
N PRO A 14 27.54 -9.44 23.08
CA PRO A 14 27.83 -8.06 22.71
C PRO A 14 27.49 -7.71 21.25
N LYS A 15 27.42 -8.70 20.34
CA LYS A 15 27.14 -8.45 18.92
C LYS A 15 25.65 -8.50 18.57
N CYS A 16 24.90 -9.47 19.12
CA CYS A 16 23.49 -9.70 18.75
C CYS A 16 22.49 -9.60 19.90
N GLY A 17 22.95 -9.33 21.13
CA GLY A 17 22.08 -9.19 22.31
C GLY A 17 21.48 -10.49 22.86
N SER A 18 21.70 -11.64 22.21
CA SER A 18 21.10 -12.90 22.64
C SER A 18 21.58 -13.34 24.04
N PRO A 19 20.69 -13.83 24.93
CA PRO A 19 21.05 -14.17 26.30
C PRO A 19 21.82 -15.50 26.36
N LEU A 20 23.07 -15.46 26.82
CA LEU A 20 23.94 -16.63 26.97
C LEU A 20 23.99 -17.09 28.43
N ARG A 21 23.89 -18.41 28.62
CA ARG A 21 24.09 -19.06 29.93
C ARG A 21 25.54 -19.49 30.04
N LEU A 22 26.34 -18.70 30.75
CA LEU A 22 27.76 -18.96 30.94
C LEU A 22 27.98 -19.67 32.29
N ARG A 23 28.79 -20.72 32.30
CA ARG A 23 29.21 -21.37 33.54
C ARG A 23 30.19 -20.46 34.29
N PRO A 24 30.23 -20.47 35.63
CA PRO A 24 31.18 -19.65 36.40
C PRO A 24 32.65 -19.87 35.99
N GLN A 25 32.99 -21.08 35.55
CA GLN A 25 34.32 -21.49 35.09
C GLN A 25 34.73 -20.86 33.75
N GLN A 26 33.79 -20.28 32.98
CA GLN A 26 34.06 -19.69 31.67
C GLN A 26 34.40 -18.18 31.75
N ARG A 27 34.48 -17.61 32.95
CA ARG A 27 35.00 -16.24 33.14
C ARG A 27 36.50 -16.24 32.81
N GLY A 28 36.92 -15.34 31.93
CA GLY A 28 38.28 -15.22 31.43
C GLY A 28 38.58 -16.00 30.15
N THR A 29 37.68 -16.90 29.71
CA THR A 29 37.86 -17.67 28.46
C THR A 29 37.13 -17.02 27.28
N GLN A 30 37.65 -17.20 26.05
CA GLN A 30 36.93 -16.87 24.84
C GLN A 30 35.78 -17.86 24.62
N VAL A 31 34.59 -17.35 24.38
CA VAL A 31 33.40 -18.15 24.03
C VAL A 31 32.81 -17.64 22.73
N SER A 32 32.31 -18.55 21.89
CA SER A 32 31.61 -18.21 20.66
C SER A 32 30.10 -18.21 20.87
N CYS A 33 29.42 -17.18 20.36
CA CYS A 33 27.97 -17.07 20.42
C CYS A 33 27.30 -18.05 19.42
N PRO A 34 26.43 -18.98 19.85
CA PRO A 34 25.80 -19.96 18.94
C PRO A 34 24.86 -19.33 17.90
N LYS A 35 24.36 -18.10 18.13
CA LYS A 35 23.45 -17.43 17.17
C LYS A 35 24.17 -16.67 16.06
N CYS A 36 25.29 -16.02 16.37
CA CYS A 36 25.98 -15.11 15.43
C CYS A 36 27.45 -15.46 15.20
N GLN A 37 27.93 -16.53 15.82
CA GLN A 37 29.30 -17.07 15.77
C GLN A 37 30.42 -16.12 16.20
N ALA A 38 30.08 -14.94 16.74
CA ALA A 38 31.06 -14.00 17.26
C ALA A 38 31.75 -14.55 18.52
N THR A 39 33.08 -14.55 18.53
CA THR A 39 33.93 -14.87 19.68
C THR A 39 34.15 -13.62 20.54
N PHE A 40 33.99 -13.75 21.86
CA PHE A 40 34.28 -12.68 22.82
C PHE A 40 34.75 -13.25 24.16
N THR A 41 35.56 -12.48 24.89
CA THR A 41 36.09 -12.89 26.20
C THR A 41 35.12 -12.52 27.32
N VAL A 42 34.71 -13.51 28.11
CA VAL A 42 33.73 -13.30 29.19
C VAL A 42 34.41 -12.70 30.41
N GLY A 43 34.11 -11.44 30.74
CA GLY A 43 34.58 -10.82 31.99
C GLY A 43 35.99 -10.23 31.93
N GLY A 44 36.54 -10.00 30.74
CA GLY A 44 37.68 -9.09 30.58
C GLY A 44 37.23 -7.67 30.94
N ALA A 45 37.89 -7.05 31.91
CA ALA A 45 37.72 -5.63 32.19
C ALA A 45 38.05 -4.87 30.91
N GLN A 46 37.05 -4.26 30.27
CA GLN A 46 37.32 -3.30 29.23
C GLN A 46 37.98 -2.08 29.89
N ASP A 47 39.27 -1.88 29.61
CA ASP A 47 39.94 -0.62 29.90
C ASP A 47 39.13 0.51 29.26
N LYS A 48 38.59 1.37 30.13
CA LYS A 48 37.76 2.50 29.77
C LYS A 48 38.59 3.52 28.99
N ALA A 49 38.47 3.53 27.67
CA ALA A 49 38.68 4.74 26.89
C ALA A 49 37.59 5.76 27.28
N PRO A 50 37.93 7.04 27.55
CA PRO A 50 36.97 8.02 28.06
C PRO A 50 35.93 8.38 27.00
N ALA A 51 34.67 8.05 27.27
CA ALA A 51 33.53 8.44 26.45
C ALA A 51 33.29 9.98 26.52
N PRO A 52 32.91 10.63 25.40
CA PRO A 52 32.56 12.04 25.40
C PRO A 52 31.26 12.27 26.20
N LYS A 53 31.31 13.27 27.08
CA LYS A 53 30.22 13.64 28.00
C LYS A 53 28.95 14.05 27.24
N LYS A 54 27.94 13.16 27.18
CA LYS A 54 26.56 13.53 26.84
C LYS A 54 25.98 14.39 27.96
N LYS A 55 25.71 15.66 27.67
CA LYS A 55 24.93 16.58 28.52
C LYS A 55 23.50 16.05 28.65
N LYS A 56 23.01 15.95 29.90
CA LYS A 56 21.59 15.69 30.21
C LYS A 56 20.72 16.86 29.73
N PRO A 57 19.53 16.63 29.14
CA PRO A 57 18.54 17.68 28.98
C PRO A 57 18.02 18.06 30.37
N LYS A 58 18.26 19.30 30.78
CA LYS A 58 17.54 19.93 31.89
C LYS A 58 16.12 20.22 31.44
N GLN A 59 15.14 19.82 32.24
CA GLN A 59 13.79 20.38 32.22
C GLN A 59 13.89 21.91 32.24
N GLN A 60 13.28 22.56 31.26
CA GLN A 60 13.22 24.02 31.19
C GLN A 60 11.89 24.47 31.81
N PRO A 61 11.91 25.42 32.75
CA PRO A 61 10.73 26.04 33.33
C PRO A 61 10.16 27.10 32.38
N GLN A 62 8.86 27.37 32.54
CA GLN A 62 8.17 28.53 32.01
C GLN A 62 8.90 29.83 32.41
N ARG A 63 9.13 30.75 31.47
CA ARG A 63 8.79 32.18 31.61
C ARG A 63 9.27 33.06 30.43
N ALA A 64 8.36 33.97 30.07
CA ALA A 64 8.56 35.41 29.90
C ALA A 64 9.51 35.95 28.82
N ASN A 65 8.90 36.72 27.90
CA ASN A 65 9.32 38.00 27.33
C ASN A 65 10.79 38.42 27.52
N VAL A 66 11.54 38.51 26.41
CA VAL A 66 12.41 39.66 26.04
C VAL A 66 12.66 39.62 24.49
N PRO A 67 13.26 40.64 23.85
CA PRO A 67 12.62 41.56 22.91
C PRO A 67 12.97 41.30 21.43
N TYR A 68 12.15 41.86 20.54
CA TYR A 68 12.33 41.90 19.10
C TYR A 68 13.52 42.83 18.74
N GLU A 69 14.61 42.27 18.22
CA GLU A 69 15.63 43.02 17.50
C GLU A 69 15.22 43.15 16.03
N SER A 70 15.30 44.41 15.58
CA SER A 70 14.86 44.96 14.28
C SER A 70 15.95 44.81 13.19
N PRO A 71 15.76 45.27 11.94
CA PRO A 71 16.10 44.53 10.73
C PRO A 71 17.50 44.89 10.23
N LEU A 72 18.18 43.92 9.60
CA LEU A 72 19.38 44.22 8.82
C LEU A 72 18.96 44.90 7.52
N LYS A 73 19.64 46.03 7.28
CA LYS A 73 19.46 46.99 6.19
C LYS A 73 19.69 46.37 4.83
N GLU A 74 18.76 46.71 3.94
CA GLU A 74 18.81 46.56 2.49
C GLU A 74 19.23 47.93 1.95
N GLU A 75 20.50 48.11 1.62
CA GLU A 75 21.04 49.28 0.90
C GLU A 75 22.45 48.92 0.39
N ASP A 76 22.71 49.32 -0.86
CA ASP A 76 23.98 49.26 -1.62
C ASP A 76 24.35 47.95 -2.32
N LEU A 77 23.86 47.79 -3.56
CA LEU A 77 24.65 47.37 -4.74
C LEU A 77 23.79 47.47 -6.01
N ILE A 78 23.66 48.69 -6.54
CA ILE A 78 23.38 48.92 -7.96
C ILE A 78 24.76 49.03 -8.61
N GLU A 79 25.21 47.96 -9.25
CA GLU A 79 26.32 48.00 -10.20
C GLU A 79 25.71 47.75 -11.58
N GLU A 80 25.68 48.80 -12.39
CA GLU A 80 25.29 48.78 -13.80
C GLU A 80 26.20 47.80 -14.55
N HIS A 81 25.64 46.70 -15.04
CA HIS A 81 26.30 45.88 -16.04
C HIS A 81 25.70 46.21 -17.41
N GLU A 82 26.47 46.95 -18.20
CA GLU A 82 26.26 47.20 -19.62
C GLU A 82 26.01 45.87 -20.37
N GLU A 83 24.92 45.84 -21.13
CA GLU A 83 24.64 44.78 -22.11
C GLU A 83 25.66 44.85 -23.26
N PRO A 84 26.41 43.76 -23.56
CA PRO A 84 27.10 43.65 -24.83
C PRO A 84 26.08 43.29 -25.92
N SER A 85 25.99 44.16 -26.92
CA SER A 85 25.29 43.93 -28.18
C SER A 85 25.72 42.61 -28.82
N THR A 86 24.86 41.60 -28.80
CA THR A 86 25.00 40.40 -29.62
C THR A 86 24.35 40.62 -30.98
N GLU A 87 25.23 40.74 -31.97
CA GLU A 87 25.01 40.70 -33.40
C GLU A 87 24.20 39.44 -33.80
N GLU A 88 23.08 39.65 -34.49
CA GLU A 88 22.22 38.59 -35.01
C GLU A 88 22.94 37.80 -36.12
N VAL A 89 23.41 36.60 -35.81
CA VAL A 89 23.75 35.59 -36.82
C VAL A 89 22.51 34.74 -37.05
N GLY A 90 21.78 35.04 -38.12
CA GLY A 90 20.65 34.26 -38.60
C GLY A 90 21.08 32.85 -38.98
N VAL A 91 20.65 31.85 -38.19
CA VAL A 91 20.60 30.45 -38.61
C VAL A 91 19.13 30.08 -38.72
N THR A 92 18.66 30.03 -39.96
CA THR A 92 17.35 29.52 -40.34
C THR A 92 17.34 28.01 -40.08
N TYR A 93 16.59 27.56 -39.08
CA TYR A 93 16.25 26.15 -38.92
C TYR A 93 14.94 25.90 -39.65
N GLU A 94 15.02 25.24 -40.81
CA GLU A 94 13.86 24.60 -41.43
C GLU A 94 13.41 23.45 -40.51
N ALA A 95 12.20 23.54 -39.98
CA ALA A 95 11.56 22.47 -39.24
C ALA A 95 11.19 21.33 -40.23
N PRO A 96 11.65 20.09 -40.01
CA PRO A 96 11.15 18.95 -40.78
C PRO A 96 9.71 18.64 -40.38
N ALA A 97 8.91 18.31 -41.39
CA ALA A 97 7.50 17.98 -41.28
C ALA A 97 7.24 16.77 -40.36
N GLU A 98 6.17 16.89 -39.58
CA GLU A 98 5.55 15.84 -38.79
C GLU A 98 4.94 14.78 -39.72
N ASP A 99 5.66 13.70 -39.98
CA ASP A 99 5.11 12.38 -40.29
C ASP A 99 6.27 11.37 -40.16
N ASP A 100 6.07 10.32 -39.35
CA ASP A 100 7.00 9.24 -38.96
C ASP A 100 7.57 9.35 -37.54
N ALA A 101 6.69 9.18 -36.55
CA ALA A 101 7.07 8.69 -35.22
C ALA A 101 7.54 7.22 -35.31
N TYR A 102 8.78 7.06 -35.77
CA TYR A 102 9.51 5.80 -35.80
C TYR A 102 9.85 5.40 -34.36
N GLU A 103 9.40 4.23 -33.91
CA GLU A 103 9.93 3.59 -32.70
C GLU A 103 11.43 3.38 -32.89
N PRO A 104 12.31 3.84 -31.98
CA PRO A 104 13.73 3.59 -32.11
C PRO A 104 13.96 2.08 -32.02
N GLU A 105 14.30 1.46 -33.15
CA GLU A 105 14.85 0.11 -33.23
C GLU A 105 15.97 0.00 -32.19
N ILE A 106 15.76 -0.83 -31.18
CA ILE A 106 16.81 -1.25 -30.26
C ILE A 106 17.82 -2.02 -31.11
N ARG A 107 18.90 -1.34 -31.53
CA ARG A 107 20.07 -2.01 -32.10
C ARG A 107 20.63 -2.94 -31.03
N LEU A 108 20.29 -4.22 -31.16
CA LEU A 108 21.04 -5.30 -30.55
C LEU A 108 22.44 -5.28 -31.19
N GLU A 109 23.37 -4.54 -30.57
CA GLU A 109 24.78 -4.74 -30.84
C GLU A 109 25.10 -6.19 -30.50
N ARG A 110 25.41 -6.94 -31.56
CA ARG A 110 25.85 -8.32 -31.52
C ARG A 110 27.11 -8.35 -30.67
N VAL A 111 26.97 -8.73 -29.40
CA VAL A 111 28.08 -8.94 -28.49
C VAL A 111 28.95 -10.05 -29.08
N TRP A 112 30.10 -9.61 -29.57
CA TRP A 112 31.36 -10.29 -29.85
C TRP A 112 31.33 -11.81 -29.87
N ALA A 113 31.60 -12.35 -31.05
CA ALA A 113 32.13 -13.68 -31.25
C ALA A 113 33.23 -13.95 -30.22
N VAL A 114 33.08 -15.07 -29.51
CA VAL A 114 34.16 -15.66 -28.73
C VAL A 114 35.32 -15.91 -29.71
N PRO A 115 36.54 -15.41 -29.43
CA PRO A 115 37.70 -15.67 -30.27
C PRO A 115 37.91 -17.18 -30.43
N ASP A 116 38.08 -17.65 -31.67
CA ASP A 116 38.26 -19.08 -31.99
C ASP A 116 39.45 -19.73 -31.24
N ASP A 117 40.38 -18.91 -30.74
CA ASP A 117 41.57 -19.35 -30.00
C ASP A 117 41.24 -19.87 -28.57
N GLU A 118 40.12 -19.48 -27.97
CA GLU A 118 39.70 -20.00 -26.64
C GLU A 118 38.94 -21.35 -26.73
N MET A 119 38.32 -21.65 -27.87
CA MET A 119 37.64 -22.94 -28.10
C MET A 119 38.61 -24.11 -28.26
N ALA A 120 39.88 -23.87 -28.57
CA ALA A 120 40.90 -24.91 -28.66
C ALA A 120 41.30 -25.52 -27.30
N SER A 121 40.91 -24.90 -26.17
CA SER A 121 41.18 -25.39 -24.82
C SER A 121 40.08 -26.31 -24.26
N ILE A 122 38.92 -26.35 -24.92
CA ILE A 122 37.83 -27.27 -24.59
C ILE A 122 38.11 -28.57 -25.35
N GLY A 123 38.62 -29.57 -24.62
CA GLY A 123 39.04 -30.85 -25.19
C GLY A 123 37.97 -31.53 -26.06
N PRO A 124 38.37 -32.53 -26.88
CA PRO A 124 37.59 -33.12 -27.98
C PRO A 124 36.36 -33.96 -27.56
N LEU A 125 35.76 -33.70 -26.40
CA LEU A 125 34.60 -34.43 -25.85
C LEU A 125 33.30 -33.61 -25.82
N ALA A 126 33.29 -32.36 -26.29
CA ALA A 126 32.10 -31.50 -26.24
C ALA A 126 31.35 -31.33 -27.58
N GLY A 127 31.76 -32.04 -28.64
CA GLY A 127 31.21 -31.89 -30.00
C GLY A 127 30.35 -33.06 -30.50
N ARG A 128 29.97 -34.01 -29.65
CA ARG A 128 29.12 -35.15 -30.00
C ARG A 128 28.01 -35.24 -28.96
N GLU A 129 26.77 -35.36 -29.43
CA GLU A 129 25.52 -35.28 -28.63
C GLU A 129 25.15 -33.82 -28.35
N SER A 130 24.23 -33.14 -29.03
CA SER A 130 22.89 -33.59 -29.41
C SER A 130 22.27 -32.67 -30.49
N ALA A 131 22.91 -32.55 -31.65
CA ALA A 131 22.18 -32.14 -32.84
C ALA A 131 21.34 -33.33 -33.29
N TYR A 132 20.20 -33.55 -32.62
CA TYR A 132 19.14 -34.37 -33.19
C TYR A 132 18.60 -33.57 -34.38
N GLU A 133 19.14 -33.85 -35.56
CA GLU A 133 18.52 -33.48 -36.82
C GLU A 133 17.19 -34.24 -36.86
N VAL A 134 16.12 -33.56 -36.49
CA VAL A 134 14.76 -34.10 -36.53
C VAL A 134 14.42 -34.26 -38.01
N ASP A 135 14.62 -35.46 -38.53
CA ASP A 135 14.23 -35.85 -39.86
C ASP A 135 12.70 -35.95 -39.93
N TRP A 136 12.05 -34.87 -40.35
CA TRP A 136 10.60 -34.79 -40.51
C TRP A 136 10.06 -35.66 -41.65
N ALA A 137 10.92 -36.31 -42.44
CA ALA A 137 10.51 -37.17 -43.56
C ALA A 137 10.26 -38.64 -43.16
N THR A 138 10.62 -39.05 -41.94
CA THR A 138 10.37 -40.40 -41.38
C THR A 138 9.23 -40.41 -40.36
N THR A 139 8.07 -39.83 -40.74
CA THR A 139 6.90 -39.68 -39.86
C THR A 139 5.99 -40.92 -39.70
N ASP A 140 6.27 -42.04 -40.36
CA ASP A 140 5.31 -43.16 -40.38
C ASP A 140 5.45 -44.20 -39.26
N ASP A 141 6.59 -44.30 -38.55
CA ASP A 141 6.79 -45.39 -37.56
C ASP A 141 7.49 -44.96 -36.26
N LEU A 142 7.61 -43.66 -35.98
CA LEU A 142 8.06 -43.21 -34.66
C LEU A 142 6.92 -43.39 -33.65
N GLU A 143 6.95 -44.52 -32.93
CA GLU A 143 6.22 -44.69 -31.67
C GLU A 143 6.48 -43.46 -30.82
N MET A 144 5.52 -42.53 -30.80
CA MET A 144 5.52 -41.40 -29.88
C MET A 144 5.56 -41.99 -28.48
N GLU A 145 6.75 -42.08 -27.88
CA GLU A 145 6.89 -42.39 -26.46
C GLU A 145 5.97 -41.41 -25.74
N ALA A 146 4.93 -41.97 -25.12
CA ALA A 146 3.92 -41.18 -24.43
C ALA A 146 4.66 -40.18 -23.53
N PRO A 147 4.37 -38.87 -23.65
CA PRO A 147 5.18 -37.82 -23.03
C PRO A 147 5.41 -38.20 -21.57
N THR A 148 6.67 -38.46 -21.23
CA THR A 148 7.06 -38.91 -19.90
C THR A 148 6.44 -37.94 -18.91
N GLN A 149 5.49 -38.45 -18.13
CA GLN A 149 4.66 -37.64 -17.25
C GLN A 149 5.61 -36.90 -16.30
N ARG A 150 5.88 -35.62 -16.56
CA ARG A 150 6.80 -34.81 -15.75
C ARG A 150 6.31 -34.92 -14.31
N ALA A 151 7.20 -35.32 -13.41
CA ALA A 151 6.88 -35.36 -12.00
C ALA A 151 6.26 -34.01 -11.60
N PRO A 152 5.13 -34.01 -10.87
CA PRO A 152 4.45 -32.77 -10.52
C PRO A 152 5.45 -31.85 -9.85
N VAL A 153 5.64 -30.67 -10.41
CA VAL A 153 6.56 -29.67 -9.88
C VAL A 153 6.06 -29.35 -8.47
N ARG A 154 6.88 -29.65 -7.46
CA ARG A 154 6.54 -29.29 -6.08
C ARG A 154 6.62 -27.77 -5.96
N GLU A 155 5.46 -27.14 -5.89
CA GLU A 155 5.28 -25.69 -5.76
C GLU A 155 6.08 -25.10 -4.59
N ASP A 156 6.18 -25.87 -3.50
CA ASP A 156 7.00 -25.52 -2.33
C ASP A 156 8.48 -25.31 -2.67
N LEU A 157 9.04 -26.13 -3.58
CA LEU A 157 10.45 -26.03 -3.98
C LEU A 157 10.69 -24.80 -4.87
N LEU A 158 9.71 -24.40 -5.68
CA LEU A 158 9.78 -23.17 -6.48
C LEU A 158 9.79 -21.94 -5.57
N LEU A 159 8.89 -21.90 -4.57
CA LEU A 159 8.82 -20.81 -3.61
C LEU A 159 10.08 -20.71 -2.75
N ASP A 160 10.60 -21.84 -2.25
CA ASP A 160 11.84 -21.84 -1.48
C ASP A 160 13.06 -21.45 -2.33
N SER A 161 13.11 -21.89 -3.59
CA SER A 161 14.14 -21.47 -4.55
C SER A 161 14.06 -19.96 -4.84
N ALA A 162 12.85 -19.43 -5.07
CA ALA A 162 12.64 -17.99 -5.29
C ALA A 162 12.99 -17.17 -4.04
N ARG A 163 12.68 -17.67 -2.84
CA ARG A 163 13.09 -17.08 -1.55
C ARG A 163 14.61 -17.09 -1.41
N GLN A 164 15.27 -18.20 -1.71
CA GLN A 164 16.73 -18.31 -1.65
C GLN A 164 17.43 -17.40 -2.66
N ARG A 165 16.84 -17.22 -3.85
CA ARG A 165 17.34 -16.29 -4.88
C ARG A 165 17.05 -14.82 -4.58
N GLY A 166 16.38 -14.51 -3.47
CA GLY A 166 15.98 -13.14 -3.13
C GLY A 166 14.96 -12.54 -4.09
N LEU A 167 14.27 -13.38 -4.88
CA LEU A 167 13.21 -12.96 -5.80
C LEU A 167 11.91 -12.68 -5.04
N LEU A 168 11.70 -13.35 -3.90
CA LEU A 168 10.58 -13.08 -3.01
C LEU A 168 10.96 -11.99 -2.02
N ARG A 169 10.31 -10.84 -2.15
CA ARG A 169 10.36 -9.78 -1.13
C ARG A 169 9.39 -10.17 -0.01
N GLU A 170 9.92 -10.55 1.15
CA GLU A 170 9.08 -10.77 2.32
C GLU A 170 8.57 -9.43 2.83
N TYR A 171 7.32 -9.12 2.50
CA TYR A 171 6.63 -7.98 3.08
C TYR A 171 6.21 -8.33 4.51
N HIS A 172 6.79 -7.62 5.48
CA HIS A 172 6.34 -7.69 6.86
C HIS A 172 5.00 -6.95 6.97
N VAL A 173 3.90 -7.69 7.01
CA VAL A 173 2.58 -7.14 7.32
C VAL A 173 2.60 -6.76 8.81
N PRO A 174 2.47 -5.48 9.17
CA PRO A 174 2.47 -5.06 10.56
C PRO A 174 1.22 -5.60 11.28
N ASP A 175 1.37 -5.91 12.56
CA ASP A 175 0.26 -6.40 13.37
C ASP A 175 -0.83 -5.33 13.51
N PRO A 176 -2.12 -5.73 13.58
CA PRO A 176 -3.22 -4.81 13.84
C PRO A 176 -2.95 -3.94 15.08
N PRO A 177 -3.22 -2.62 15.03
CA PRO A 177 -3.36 -1.88 16.26
C PRO A 177 -4.55 -2.43 17.06
N LYS A 178 -4.38 -2.54 18.38
CA LYS A 178 -5.39 -3.06 19.32
C LYS A 178 -6.77 -2.40 19.17
N TRP A 179 -6.78 -1.10 18.82
CA TRP A 179 -7.97 -0.30 18.60
C TRP A 179 -8.01 0.15 17.14
N THR A 180 -8.44 -0.75 16.26
CA THR A 180 -8.27 -0.59 14.79
C THR A 180 -8.90 0.70 14.22
N PHE A 181 -10.00 1.18 14.80
CA PHE A 181 -10.71 2.38 14.33
C PHE A 181 -10.34 3.69 15.04
N PHE A 182 -9.59 3.62 16.14
CA PHE A 182 -9.26 4.81 16.95
C PHE A 182 -7.76 5.12 16.95
N SER A 183 -6.91 4.10 16.83
CA SER A 183 -5.46 4.26 16.93
C SER A 183 -4.90 4.94 15.68
N GLY A 184 -4.52 6.22 15.84
CA GLY A 184 -3.87 7.01 14.79
C GLY A 184 -4.78 7.46 13.64
N VAL A 185 -6.07 7.09 13.66
CA VAL A 185 -7.03 7.42 12.60
C VAL A 185 -7.32 8.92 12.55
N PHE A 186 -7.63 9.53 13.70
CA PHE A 186 -7.96 10.94 13.77
C PHE A 186 -6.73 11.84 13.59
N THR A 187 -5.53 11.36 13.90
CA THR A 187 -4.29 12.13 13.69
C THR A 187 -3.74 11.98 12.27
N HIS A 188 -4.28 11.07 11.46
CA HIS A 188 -3.74 10.70 10.15
C HIS A 188 -3.64 11.85 9.14
N PRO A 189 -4.58 12.81 9.07
CA PRO A 189 -4.47 13.95 8.15
C PRO A 189 -3.22 14.81 8.39
N TRP A 190 -2.70 14.80 9.62
CA TRP A 190 -1.58 15.64 10.04
C TRP A 190 -0.26 14.87 10.17
N GLN A 191 -0.15 13.70 9.54
CA GLN A 191 1.04 12.85 9.59
C GLN A 191 1.73 12.75 8.22
N GLY A 192 3.03 13.06 8.19
CA GLY A 192 3.89 12.87 7.01
C GLY A 192 3.31 13.52 5.74
N VAL A 193 3.25 12.74 4.67
CA VAL A 193 2.76 13.14 3.34
C VAL A 193 1.29 13.58 3.36
N ASN A 194 0.49 13.10 4.31
CA ASN A 194 -0.91 13.51 4.36
C ASN A 194 -1.08 14.98 4.76
N VAL A 195 -0.10 15.61 5.41
CA VAL A 195 -0.15 17.05 5.72
C VAL A 195 -0.21 17.86 4.43
N THR A 196 0.56 17.48 3.41
CA THR A 196 0.57 18.18 2.12
C THR A 196 -0.73 17.93 1.37
N ARG A 197 -1.21 16.68 1.35
CA ARG A 197 -2.53 16.31 0.77
C ARG A 197 -3.67 17.10 1.44
N TRP A 198 -3.70 17.12 2.77
CA TRP A 198 -4.69 17.88 3.56
C TRP A 198 -4.62 19.36 3.24
N THR A 199 -3.42 19.96 3.20
CA THR A 199 -3.26 21.40 2.94
C THR A 199 -3.76 21.76 1.54
N ALA A 200 -3.39 20.99 0.52
CA ALA A 200 -3.84 21.22 -0.86
C ALA A 200 -5.36 21.04 -1.00
N MET A 201 -5.94 19.98 -0.43
CA MET A 201 -7.40 19.77 -0.38
C MET A 201 -8.10 20.91 0.34
N SER A 202 -7.56 21.35 1.49
CA SER A 202 -8.11 22.45 2.29
C SER A 202 -8.20 23.73 1.50
N MET A 203 -7.12 24.11 0.81
CA MET A 203 -7.06 25.32 -0.01
C MET A 203 -8.06 25.25 -1.17
N GLY A 204 -8.08 24.13 -1.91
CA GLY A 204 -8.99 23.94 -3.04
C GLY A 204 -10.47 23.99 -2.62
N LEU A 205 -10.83 23.30 -1.53
CA LEU A 205 -12.22 23.25 -1.03
C LEU A 205 -12.66 24.61 -0.47
N SER A 206 -11.77 25.32 0.23
CA SER A 206 -12.08 26.66 0.76
C SER A 206 -12.32 27.65 -0.37
N LEU A 207 -11.43 27.68 -1.36
CA LEU A 207 -11.55 28.58 -2.51
C LEU A 207 -12.81 28.27 -3.32
N THR A 208 -13.06 26.99 -3.60
CA THR A 208 -14.26 26.54 -4.29
C THR A 208 -15.53 26.94 -3.53
N GLY A 209 -15.56 26.76 -2.21
CA GLY A 209 -16.71 27.12 -1.38
C GLY A 209 -17.00 28.62 -1.37
N VAL A 210 -15.97 29.47 -1.25
CA VAL A 210 -16.12 30.93 -1.32
C VAL A 210 -16.59 31.37 -2.71
N MET A 211 -15.99 30.83 -3.77
CA MET A 211 -16.40 31.14 -5.15
C MET A 211 -17.84 30.70 -5.43
N ALA A 212 -18.25 29.53 -4.96
CA ALA A 212 -19.62 29.05 -5.07
C ALA A 212 -20.62 29.98 -4.37
N TYR A 213 -20.29 30.44 -3.16
CA TYR A 213 -21.11 31.43 -2.46
C TYR A 213 -21.23 32.73 -3.25
N CYS A 214 -20.10 33.30 -3.71
CA CYS A 214 -20.09 34.51 -4.52
C CYS A 214 -20.93 34.34 -5.81
N ALA A 215 -20.76 33.23 -6.52
CA ALA A 215 -21.50 32.92 -7.73
C ALA A 215 -23.02 32.92 -7.48
N VAL A 216 -23.49 32.27 -6.42
CA VAL A 216 -24.91 32.23 -6.04
C VAL A 216 -25.44 33.63 -5.69
N THR A 217 -24.67 34.43 -4.94
CA THR A 217 -25.08 35.81 -4.60
C THR A 217 -25.16 36.72 -5.82
N TRP A 218 -24.27 36.54 -6.80
CA TRP A 218 -24.25 37.36 -8.02
C TRP A 218 -25.30 36.94 -9.04
N LEU A 219 -25.64 35.65 -9.10
CA LEU A 219 -26.74 35.15 -9.92
C LEU A 219 -28.11 35.64 -9.42
N SER A 220 -28.26 35.82 -8.11
CA SER A 220 -29.51 36.29 -7.50
C SER A 220 -29.69 37.83 -7.53
N GLY A 221 -28.60 38.60 -7.68
CA GLY A 221 -28.59 40.07 -7.53
C GLY A 221 -29.08 40.93 -8.72
N GLY A 222 -29.48 40.33 -9.85
CA GLY A 222 -30.08 41.03 -11.00
C GLY A 222 -29.12 41.89 -11.85
N THR A 223 -28.25 42.71 -11.26
CA THR A 223 -27.35 43.63 -12.00
C THR A 223 -26.03 43.00 -12.44
N SER A 224 -25.64 41.86 -11.86
CA SER A 224 -24.34 41.19 -12.09
C SER A 224 -24.46 39.75 -12.61
N GLN A 225 -25.56 39.40 -13.28
CA GLN A 225 -25.81 38.00 -13.69
C GLN A 225 -24.72 37.44 -14.61
N ALA A 226 -24.22 38.22 -15.57
CA ALA A 226 -23.15 37.80 -16.47
C ALA A 226 -21.87 37.42 -15.71
N LEU A 227 -21.51 38.23 -14.70
CA LEU A 227 -20.37 37.96 -13.83
C LEU A 227 -20.61 36.73 -12.94
N GLY A 228 -21.85 36.51 -12.48
CA GLY A 228 -22.26 35.31 -11.76
C GLY A 228 -22.09 34.04 -12.59
N VAL A 229 -22.47 34.05 -13.88
CA VAL A 229 -22.28 32.92 -14.80
C VAL A 229 -20.80 32.62 -15.00
N LEU A 230 -19.98 33.65 -15.28
CA LEU A 230 -18.54 33.50 -15.44
C LEU A 230 -17.90 32.92 -14.17
N MET A 231 -18.24 33.45 -13.00
CA MET A 231 -17.77 32.92 -11.71
C MET A 231 -18.21 31.48 -11.48
N THR A 232 -19.41 31.10 -11.91
CA THR A 232 -19.90 29.70 -11.82
C THR A 232 -19.05 28.77 -12.66
N MET A 233 -18.69 29.15 -13.89
CA MET A 233 -17.82 28.34 -14.75
C MET A 233 -16.44 28.11 -14.10
N PHE A 234 -15.83 29.16 -13.57
CA PHE A 234 -14.56 29.04 -12.84
C PHE A 234 -14.70 28.19 -11.57
N THR A 235 -15.82 28.32 -10.86
CA THR A 235 -16.11 27.51 -9.67
C THR A 235 -16.20 26.03 -10.03
N ILE A 236 -16.88 25.68 -11.14
CA ILE A 236 -16.99 24.29 -11.62
C ILE A 236 -15.63 23.72 -11.99
N LEU A 237 -14.80 24.49 -12.70
CA LEU A 237 -13.44 24.06 -13.07
C LEU A 237 -12.58 23.82 -11.82
N MET A 238 -12.60 24.75 -10.87
CA MET A 238 -11.86 24.62 -9.62
C MET A 238 -12.37 23.46 -8.76
N ALA A 239 -13.69 23.25 -8.73
CA ALA A 239 -14.30 22.11 -8.06
C ALA A 239 -13.86 20.79 -8.69
N LEU A 240 -13.83 20.68 -10.02
CA LEU A 240 -13.43 19.47 -10.74
C LEU A 240 -11.98 19.10 -10.42
N VAL A 241 -11.06 20.07 -10.45
CA VAL A 241 -9.63 19.86 -10.10
C VAL A 241 -9.47 19.51 -8.62
N THR A 242 -10.18 20.21 -7.73
CA THR A 242 -10.09 19.97 -6.28
C THR A 242 -10.63 18.59 -5.92
N LEU A 243 -11.80 18.22 -6.47
CA LEU A 243 -12.45 16.95 -6.19
C LEU A 243 -11.67 15.79 -6.80
N SER A 244 -11.06 15.93 -7.98
CA SER A 244 -10.24 14.89 -8.58
C SER A 244 -8.97 14.60 -7.76
N PHE A 245 -8.30 15.65 -7.28
CA PHE A 245 -7.18 15.52 -6.36
C PHE A 245 -7.62 14.89 -5.03
N ALA A 246 -8.77 15.28 -4.50
CA ALA A 246 -9.31 14.76 -3.24
C ALA A 246 -9.67 13.27 -3.35
N THR A 247 -10.33 12.83 -4.43
CA THR A 247 -10.68 11.42 -4.66
C THR A 247 -9.44 10.57 -4.83
N SER A 248 -8.47 11.04 -5.62
CA SER A 248 -7.16 10.40 -5.79
C SER A 248 -6.42 10.24 -4.46
N SER A 249 -6.35 11.30 -3.66
CA SER A 249 -5.74 11.26 -2.33
C SER A 249 -6.45 10.29 -1.37
N CYS A 250 -7.79 10.26 -1.40
CA CYS A 250 -8.57 9.32 -0.59
C CYS A 250 -8.35 7.87 -1.02
N GLN A 251 -8.29 7.61 -2.32
CA GLN A 251 -8.01 6.27 -2.86
C GLN A 251 -6.61 5.78 -2.44
N ALA A 252 -5.58 6.62 -2.58
CA ALA A 252 -4.23 6.31 -2.13
C ALA A 252 -4.20 5.97 -0.63
N VAL A 253 -4.91 6.75 0.20
CA VAL A 253 -5.03 6.46 1.64
C VAL A 253 -5.76 5.15 1.91
N ILE A 254 -6.84 4.83 1.16
CA ILE A 254 -7.55 3.56 1.31
C ILE A 254 -6.62 2.39 0.98
N GLN A 255 -5.88 2.46 -0.13
CA GLN A 255 -4.93 1.43 -0.56
C GLN A 255 -3.79 1.26 0.46
N ASP A 256 -3.08 2.34 0.81
CA ASP A 256 -2.01 2.30 1.82
C ASP A 256 -2.48 1.66 3.13
N THR A 257 -3.70 1.98 3.55
CA THR A 257 -4.30 1.41 4.76
C THR A 257 -4.68 -0.05 4.59
N ALA A 258 -5.25 -0.42 3.45
CA ALA A 258 -5.66 -1.79 3.11
C ALA A 258 -4.47 -2.74 3.04
N ASP A 259 -3.30 -2.22 2.66
CA ASP A 259 -2.02 -2.93 2.63
C ASP A 259 -1.36 -3.02 4.02
N GLY A 260 -1.96 -2.37 5.02
CA GLY A 260 -1.49 -2.37 6.40
C GLY A 260 -0.44 -1.30 6.71
N HIS A 261 -0.16 -0.35 5.80
CA HIS A 261 0.77 0.73 6.10
C HIS A 261 0.19 1.68 7.15
N ASP A 262 0.94 1.86 8.24
CA ASP A 262 0.56 2.81 9.30
C ASP A 262 0.85 4.26 8.90
N MET A 263 1.88 4.47 8.09
CA MET A 263 2.31 5.78 7.57
C MET A 263 1.98 5.90 6.08
N PRO A 264 1.53 7.08 5.61
CA PRO A 264 1.21 7.29 4.20
C PRO A 264 2.47 7.14 3.34
N GLN A 265 2.32 6.54 2.17
CA GLN A 265 3.40 6.41 1.20
C GLN A 265 3.34 7.55 0.17
N GLU A 266 4.48 8.07 -0.25
CA GLU A 266 4.52 9.09 -1.33
C GLU A 266 4.20 8.47 -2.68
N ALA A 267 4.67 7.24 -2.91
CA ALA A 267 4.52 6.52 -4.17
C ALA A 267 3.08 6.05 -4.48
N SER A 268 2.15 6.17 -3.53
CA SER A 268 0.76 5.75 -3.70
C SER A 268 -0.12 6.79 -4.39
N LEU A 269 0.34 8.03 -4.52
CA LEU A 269 -0.43 9.03 -5.24
C LEU A 269 -0.33 8.74 -6.76
N PRO A 270 -1.45 8.51 -7.44
CA PRO A 270 -1.42 8.31 -8.89
C PRO A 270 -1.03 9.61 -9.61
N GLU A 271 -0.66 9.47 -10.88
CA GLU A 271 -0.34 10.61 -11.75
C GLU A 271 -1.58 11.48 -11.99
N TRP A 272 -1.35 12.75 -12.37
CA TRP A 272 -2.41 13.77 -12.40
C TRP A 272 -3.53 13.47 -13.40
N ASP A 273 -3.18 12.78 -14.50
CA ASP A 273 -4.10 12.32 -15.54
C ASP A 273 -5.12 11.31 -14.99
N GLN A 274 -4.67 10.44 -14.08
CA GLN A 274 -5.51 9.44 -13.42
C GLN A 274 -6.46 10.04 -12.38
N TRP A 275 -6.22 11.27 -11.91
CA TRP A 275 -7.08 11.90 -10.90
C TRP A 275 -8.49 12.12 -11.44
N ILE A 276 -8.60 12.62 -12.67
CA ILE A 276 -9.89 12.90 -13.33
C ILE A 276 -10.64 11.60 -13.59
N TRP A 277 -9.94 10.56 -14.08
CA TRP A 277 -10.53 9.25 -14.29
C TRP A 277 -11.06 8.66 -12.97
N THR A 278 -10.26 8.73 -11.90
CA THR A 278 -10.65 8.28 -10.57
C THR A 278 -11.90 9.01 -10.06
N LEU A 279 -11.99 10.33 -10.29
CA LEU A 279 -13.18 11.10 -9.95
C LEU A 279 -14.42 10.60 -10.68
N PHE A 280 -14.33 10.32 -11.98
CA PHE A 280 -15.46 9.78 -12.76
C PHE A 280 -15.88 8.39 -12.28
N CYS A 281 -14.91 7.52 -11.95
CA CYS A 281 -15.18 6.21 -11.38
C CYS A 281 -15.86 6.29 -10.00
N TRP A 282 -15.38 7.16 -9.12
CA TRP A 282 -16.04 7.39 -7.82
C TRP A 282 -17.43 8.01 -8.00
N GLY A 283 -17.55 8.95 -8.93
CA GLY A 283 -18.81 9.60 -9.29
C GLY A 283 -19.84 8.61 -9.84
N SER A 284 -19.43 7.66 -10.68
CA SER A 284 -20.33 6.65 -11.22
C SER A 284 -20.81 5.67 -10.14
N LEU A 285 -19.94 5.25 -9.22
CA LEU A 285 -20.33 4.43 -8.06
C LEU A 285 -21.30 5.17 -7.14
N TRP A 286 -21.05 6.46 -6.89
CA TRP A 286 -21.96 7.31 -6.12
C TRP A 286 -23.32 7.47 -6.83
N ALA A 287 -23.32 7.69 -8.14
CA ALA A 287 -24.53 7.76 -8.95
C ALA A 287 -25.32 6.44 -8.93
N VAL A 288 -24.66 5.29 -9.04
CA VAL A 288 -25.30 3.96 -8.91
C VAL A 288 -25.94 3.80 -7.52
N SER A 289 -25.23 4.18 -6.46
CA SER A 289 -25.79 4.14 -5.10
C SER A 289 -27.00 5.08 -4.93
N GLY A 290 -26.99 6.24 -5.60
CA GLY A 290 -28.11 7.19 -5.63
C GLY A 290 -29.29 6.68 -6.45
N ALA A 291 -29.04 6.00 -7.57
CA ALA A 291 -30.10 5.39 -8.37
C ALA A 291 -30.85 4.31 -7.56
N LEU A 292 -30.13 3.51 -6.77
CA LEU A 292 -30.73 2.54 -5.84
C LEU A 292 -31.54 3.21 -4.71
N ALA A 293 -31.33 4.49 -4.43
CA ALA A 293 -32.11 5.26 -3.47
C ALA A 293 -33.50 5.64 -3.97
N TYR A 294 -33.72 5.68 -5.29
CA TYR A 294 -34.97 6.13 -5.92
C TYR A 294 -36.24 5.46 -5.34
N PRO A 295 -36.35 4.13 -5.25
CA PRO A 295 -37.55 3.50 -4.69
C PRO A 295 -37.78 3.88 -3.22
N LEU A 296 -36.72 4.05 -2.43
CA LEU A 296 -36.83 4.48 -1.04
C LEU A 296 -37.20 5.96 -0.94
N ALA A 297 -36.75 6.79 -1.89
CA ALA A 297 -37.08 8.21 -1.96
C ALA A 297 -38.59 8.43 -2.16
N LEU A 298 -39.30 7.51 -2.80
CA LEU A 298 -40.76 7.55 -2.91
C LEU A 298 -41.46 7.36 -1.55
N LEU A 299 -40.81 6.73 -0.57
CA LEU A 299 -41.38 6.44 0.75
C LEU A 299 -41.00 7.48 1.81
N ILE A 300 -39.73 7.91 1.85
CA ILE A 300 -39.19 8.80 2.89
C ILE A 300 -38.74 10.18 2.36
N GLY A 301 -38.97 10.45 1.07
CA GLY A 301 -38.63 11.71 0.42
C GLY A 301 -37.15 11.84 0.06
N GLY A 302 -36.73 13.08 -0.21
CA GLY A 302 -35.39 13.39 -0.72
C GLY A 302 -34.23 12.97 0.18
N ILE A 303 -34.47 12.76 1.49
CA ILE A 303 -33.43 12.30 2.44
C ILE A 303 -32.86 10.92 2.06
N ALA A 304 -33.61 10.10 1.32
CA ALA A 304 -33.13 8.82 0.82
C ALA A 304 -31.88 8.97 -0.06
N PHE A 305 -31.80 10.02 -0.87
CA PHE A 305 -30.63 10.30 -1.72
C PHE A 305 -29.38 10.72 -0.94
N LEU A 306 -29.50 11.00 0.35
CA LEU A 306 -28.35 11.21 1.24
C LEU A 306 -28.00 9.93 2.00
N VAL A 307 -29.01 9.27 2.56
CA VAL A 307 -28.81 8.09 3.44
C VAL A 307 -28.34 6.88 2.64
N VAL A 308 -28.97 6.58 1.51
CA VAL A 308 -28.67 5.34 0.76
C VAL A 308 -27.27 5.39 0.15
N PRO A 309 -26.83 6.47 -0.54
CA PRO A 309 -25.44 6.59 -0.96
C PRO A 309 -24.46 6.53 0.21
N GLY A 310 -24.76 7.19 1.34
CA GLY A 310 -23.90 7.13 2.53
C GLY A 310 -23.66 5.71 3.06
N ILE A 311 -24.63 4.80 2.87
CA ILE A 311 -24.53 3.39 3.27
C ILE A 311 -23.94 2.52 2.15
N LEU A 312 -24.44 2.64 0.92
CA LEU A 312 -24.06 1.75 -0.18
C LEU A 312 -22.71 2.11 -0.81
N PHE A 313 -22.39 3.39 -0.93
CA PHE A 313 -21.15 3.85 -1.56
C PHE A 313 -19.88 3.16 -1.03
N PRO A 314 -19.59 3.10 0.28
CA PRO A 314 -18.38 2.42 0.77
C PRO A 314 -18.35 0.92 0.44
N ILE A 315 -19.51 0.25 0.36
CA ILE A 315 -19.60 -1.16 -0.02
C ILE A 315 -19.29 -1.34 -1.51
N LEU A 316 -19.89 -0.51 -2.37
CA LEU A 316 -19.65 -0.55 -3.81
C LEU A 316 -18.21 -0.15 -4.14
N LEU A 317 -17.65 0.84 -3.44
CA LEU A 317 -16.26 1.28 -3.61
C LEU A 317 -15.27 0.17 -3.25
N LEU A 318 -15.41 -0.47 -2.08
CA LEU A 318 -14.54 -1.59 -1.72
C LEU A 318 -14.72 -2.79 -2.66
N SER A 319 -15.94 -3.02 -3.14
CA SER A 319 -16.20 -4.10 -4.11
C SER A 319 -15.53 -3.82 -5.46
N ALA A 320 -15.61 -2.59 -5.95
CA ALA A 320 -14.95 -2.17 -7.19
C ALA A 320 -13.42 -2.25 -7.09
N MET A 321 -12.86 -1.87 -5.93
CA MET A 321 -11.41 -1.98 -5.69
C MET A 321 -10.95 -3.44 -5.56
N GLU A 322 -11.76 -4.33 -4.99
CA GLU A 322 -11.44 -5.75 -4.89
C GLU A 322 -11.54 -6.47 -6.25
N ALA A 323 -12.52 -6.09 -7.06
CA ALA A 323 -12.72 -6.63 -8.41
C ALA A 323 -11.78 -6.02 -9.47
N ASP A 324 -10.95 -5.04 -9.09
CA ASP A 324 -10.14 -4.20 -9.99
C ASP A 324 -10.96 -3.65 -11.18
N SER A 325 -12.25 -3.37 -10.92
CA SER A 325 -13.21 -2.99 -11.94
C SER A 325 -14.33 -2.15 -11.36
N TYR A 326 -14.39 -0.88 -11.77
CA TYR A 326 -15.46 0.05 -11.38
C TYR A 326 -16.82 -0.30 -12.02
N LEU A 327 -16.84 -1.18 -13.02
CA LEU A 327 -18.06 -1.65 -13.68
C LEU A 327 -18.73 -2.82 -12.96
N LEU A 328 -17.98 -3.54 -12.11
CA LEU A 328 -18.47 -4.68 -11.33
C LEU A 328 -18.51 -4.29 -9.85
N PRO A 329 -19.53 -3.56 -9.39
CA PRO A 329 -19.58 -3.06 -8.02
C PRO A 329 -19.96 -4.14 -7.00
N TYR A 330 -19.76 -5.42 -7.35
CA TYR A 330 -20.16 -6.57 -6.55
C TYR A 330 -18.95 -7.48 -6.32
N SER A 331 -18.55 -7.58 -5.05
CA SER A 331 -17.57 -8.54 -4.59
C SER A 331 -18.19 -9.46 -3.52
N PRO A 332 -18.19 -10.79 -3.73
CA PRO A 332 -18.70 -11.72 -2.71
C PRO A 332 -17.86 -11.67 -1.43
N VAL A 333 -16.57 -11.33 -1.53
CA VAL A 333 -15.66 -11.20 -0.38
C VAL A 333 -16.09 -10.03 0.50
N VAL A 334 -16.30 -8.85 -0.10
CA VAL A 334 -16.75 -7.66 0.63
C VAL A 334 -18.12 -7.88 1.25
N LEU A 335 -19.06 -8.50 0.52
CA LEU A 335 -20.39 -8.78 1.07
C LEU A 335 -20.38 -9.78 2.23
N ARG A 336 -19.52 -10.81 2.16
CA ARG A 336 -19.34 -11.72 3.28
C ARG A 336 -18.88 -10.98 4.53
N THR A 337 -18.10 -9.91 4.38
CA THR A 337 -17.59 -9.12 5.51
C THR A 337 -18.66 -8.27 6.19
N LEU A 338 -19.72 -7.89 5.49
CA LEU A 338 -20.87 -7.21 6.11
C LEU A 338 -21.51 -8.08 7.19
N VAL A 339 -21.56 -9.40 6.95
CA VAL A 339 -22.14 -10.36 7.90
C VAL A 339 -21.10 -10.84 8.91
N SER A 340 -19.90 -11.23 8.47
CA SER A 340 -18.87 -11.80 9.35
C SER A 340 -18.20 -10.75 10.25
N TYR A 341 -18.20 -9.48 9.84
CA TYR A 341 -17.57 -8.37 10.55
C TYR A 341 -18.52 -7.16 10.72
N ALA A 342 -19.80 -7.44 11.00
CA ALA A 342 -20.85 -6.44 11.15
C ALA A 342 -20.50 -5.32 12.16
N HIS A 343 -19.82 -5.66 13.27
CA HIS A 343 -19.44 -4.67 14.29
C HIS A 343 -18.44 -3.62 13.77
N GLY A 344 -17.51 -4.02 12.90
CA GLY A 344 -16.56 -3.08 12.30
C GLY A 344 -17.25 -2.12 11.34
N TRP A 345 -18.15 -2.62 10.51
CA TRP A 345 -18.98 -1.80 9.64
C TRP A 345 -19.87 -0.83 10.43
N LEU A 346 -20.53 -1.29 11.50
CA LEU A 346 -21.34 -0.42 12.36
C LEU A 346 -20.50 0.70 12.98
N THR A 347 -19.30 0.37 13.48
CA THR A 347 -18.37 1.36 14.06
C THR A 347 -17.93 2.39 13.01
N PHE A 348 -17.58 1.92 11.81
CA PHE A 348 -17.25 2.78 10.66
C PHE A 348 -18.38 3.77 10.35
N TYR A 349 -19.62 3.29 10.23
CA TYR A 349 -20.77 4.16 9.93
C TYR A 349 -21.08 5.14 11.05
N LEU A 350 -21.04 4.71 12.32
CA LEU A 350 -21.28 5.59 13.45
C LEU A 350 -20.25 6.73 13.53
N LEU A 351 -18.96 6.41 13.38
CA LEU A 351 -17.91 7.43 13.37
C LEU A 351 -18.03 8.39 12.19
N SER A 352 -18.30 7.84 11.00
CA SER A 352 -18.48 8.66 9.79
C SER A 352 -19.69 9.58 9.92
N ALA A 353 -20.85 9.04 10.34
CA ALA A 353 -22.06 9.82 10.56
C ALA A 353 -21.86 10.91 11.60
N ALA A 354 -21.20 10.62 12.73
CA ALA A 354 -20.92 11.62 13.76
C ALA A 354 -20.06 12.78 13.23
N MET A 355 -19.01 12.49 12.46
CA MET A 355 -18.17 13.52 11.84
C MET A 355 -18.96 14.37 10.83
N PHE A 356 -19.74 13.74 9.95
CA PHE A 356 -20.54 14.45 8.96
C PHE A 356 -21.65 15.28 9.59
N ILE A 357 -22.37 14.77 10.60
CA ILE A 357 -23.38 15.53 11.34
C ILE A 357 -22.75 16.71 12.06
N GLY A 358 -21.61 16.52 12.74
CA GLY A 358 -20.89 17.59 13.40
C GLY A 358 -20.45 18.70 12.43
N TRP A 359 -19.90 18.32 11.29
CA TRP A 359 -19.55 19.26 10.23
C TRP A 359 -20.77 19.99 9.66
N GLN A 360 -21.86 19.29 9.36
CA GLN A 360 -23.08 19.92 8.84
C GLN A 360 -23.72 20.87 9.85
N ALA A 361 -23.75 20.52 11.13
CA ALA A 361 -24.24 21.42 12.19
C ALA A 361 -23.39 22.70 12.27
N MET A 362 -22.06 22.56 12.21
CA MET A 362 -21.14 23.69 12.15
C MET A 362 -21.31 24.52 10.88
N LEU A 363 -21.53 23.88 9.72
CA LEU A 363 -21.77 24.54 8.45
C LEU A 363 -23.05 25.39 8.52
N VAL A 364 -24.17 24.82 8.96
CA VAL A 364 -25.44 25.53 9.10
C VAL A 364 -25.31 26.74 10.05
N PHE A 365 -24.66 26.55 11.21
CA PHE A 365 -24.44 27.62 12.17
C PHE A 365 -23.48 28.71 11.64
N GLY A 366 -22.41 28.30 10.95
CA GLY A 366 -21.44 29.19 10.35
C GLY A 366 -22.03 30.01 9.20
N PHE A 367 -22.85 29.39 8.35
CA PHE A 367 -23.52 30.08 7.25
C PHE A 367 -24.58 31.07 7.71
N ALA A 368 -25.25 30.80 8.84
CA ALA A 368 -26.21 31.72 9.43
C ALA A 368 -25.56 33.00 9.99
N SER A 369 -24.30 32.93 10.44
CA SER A 369 -23.61 34.04 11.09
C SER A 369 -22.66 34.80 10.17
N ALA A 370 -21.83 34.07 9.41
CA ALA A 370 -20.81 34.64 8.52
C ALA A 370 -20.58 33.70 7.33
N PRO A 371 -21.40 33.78 6.26
CA PRO A 371 -21.40 32.77 5.19
C PRO A 371 -20.06 32.61 4.45
N MET A 372 -19.36 33.72 4.16
CA MET A 372 -18.03 33.64 3.55
C MET A 372 -17.00 32.95 4.46
N LEU A 373 -16.99 33.28 5.74
CA LEU A 373 -16.08 32.66 6.71
C LEU A 373 -16.45 31.20 6.95
N GLY A 374 -17.74 30.88 7.01
CA GLY A 374 -18.26 29.52 7.09
C GLY A 374 -17.83 28.67 5.90
N ALA A 375 -17.97 29.20 4.68
CA ALA A 375 -17.49 28.54 3.46
C ALA A 375 -15.96 28.31 3.49
N PHE A 376 -15.19 29.32 3.88
CA PHE A 376 -13.73 29.22 3.97
C PHE A 376 -13.27 28.19 5.02
N ILE A 377 -13.82 28.23 6.24
CA ILE A 377 -13.46 27.30 7.33
C ILE A 377 -13.97 25.88 7.06
N SER A 378 -15.01 25.72 6.23
CA SER A 378 -15.51 24.40 5.87
C SER A 378 -14.49 23.56 5.11
N GLY A 379 -13.64 24.18 4.28
CA GLY A 379 -12.67 23.47 3.43
C GLY A 379 -11.69 22.58 4.20
N PRO A 380 -10.93 23.12 5.19
CA PRO A 380 -9.98 22.32 5.95
C PRO A 380 -10.62 21.22 6.80
N ILE A 381 -11.85 21.45 7.26
CA ILE A 381 -12.60 20.49 8.08
C ILE A 381 -13.10 19.34 7.21
N VAL A 382 -13.67 19.63 6.04
CA VAL A 382 -14.06 18.59 5.06
C VAL A 382 -12.85 17.81 4.60
N ALA A 383 -11.72 18.47 4.29
CA ALA A 383 -10.49 17.79 3.90
C ALA A 383 -10.02 16.79 4.96
N ALA A 384 -10.03 17.18 6.23
CA ALA A 384 -9.70 16.29 7.33
C ALA A 384 -10.69 15.12 7.45
N ILE A 385 -12.00 15.39 7.35
CA ILE A 385 -13.04 14.34 7.40
C ILE A 385 -12.87 13.34 6.25
N MET A 386 -12.58 13.81 5.03
CA MET A 386 -12.36 12.93 3.87
C MET A 386 -11.17 11.99 4.08
N LEU A 387 -10.03 12.51 4.57
CA LEU A 387 -8.85 11.67 4.84
C LEU A 387 -9.07 10.70 6.01
N ILE A 388 -9.80 11.12 7.05
CA ILE A 388 -10.18 10.24 8.16
C ILE A 388 -11.14 9.15 7.67
N TYR A 389 -12.12 9.51 6.84
CA TYR A 389 -13.07 8.57 6.23
C TYR A 389 -12.35 7.55 5.36
N ALA A 390 -11.45 7.98 4.48
CA ALA A 390 -10.61 7.11 3.66
C ALA A 390 -9.78 6.14 4.52
N ARG A 391 -9.17 6.65 5.60
CA ARG A 391 -8.42 5.82 6.56
C ARG A 391 -9.31 4.80 7.28
N LEU A 392 -10.50 5.20 7.72
CA LEU A 392 -11.46 4.30 8.35
C LEU A 392 -11.91 3.19 7.37
N LEU A 393 -12.19 3.54 6.12
CA LEU A 393 -12.62 2.60 5.08
C LEU A 393 -11.49 1.62 4.74
N GLY A 394 -10.26 2.10 4.60
CA GLY A 394 -9.10 1.23 4.39
C GLY A 394 -8.84 0.26 5.55
N ARG A 395 -9.16 0.64 6.80
CA ARG A 395 -9.09 -0.29 7.95
C ARG A 395 -10.16 -1.38 7.87
N VAL A 396 -11.34 -1.08 7.32
CA VAL A 396 -12.36 -2.09 7.02
C VAL A 396 -11.84 -3.04 5.94
N ALA A 397 -11.26 -2.51 4.85
CA ALA A 397 -10.67 -3.30 3.78
C ALA A 397 -9.54 -4.23 4.27
N TRP A 398 -8.64 -3.70 5.10
CA TRP A 398 -7.55 -4.48 5.72
C TRP A 398 -8.05 -5.64 6.59
N ARG A 399 -9.20 -5.47 7.27
CA ARG A 399 -9.85 -6.57 8.01
C ARG A 399 -10.53 -7.55 7.06
N ALA A 400 -11.13 -7.05 5.97
CA ALA A 400 -11.84 -7.85 5.00
C ALA A 400 -10.93 -8.79 4.19
N SER A 401 -9.69 -8.38 3.93
CA SER A 401 -8.68 -9.17 3.23
C SER A 401 -8.21 -10.43 3.98
N GLY A 402 -8.69 -10.66 5.21
CA GLY A 402 -8.32 -11.84 5.99
C GLY A 402 -6.92 -11.79 6.58
N ALA A 403 -6.26 -10.62 6.62
CA ALA A 403 -4.93 -10.44 7.24
C ALA A 403 -4.82 -11.05 8.65
N ASN A 404 -5.93 -11.09 9.41
CA ASN A 404 -5.96 -11.70 10.75
C ASN A 404 -5.95 -13.24 10.73
N MET A 405 -6.52 -13.87 9.70
CA MET A 405 -6.46 -15.33 9.58
C MET A 405 -5.01 -15.78 9.34
N ALA A 406 -4.29 -15.08 8.45
CA ALA A 406 -2.88 -15.35 8.20
C ALA A 406 -2.01 -15.11 9.45
N ALA A 407 -2.28 -14.06 10.24
CA ALA A 407 -1.57 -13.82 11.49
C ALA A 407 -1.84 -14.94 12.52
N SER A 408 -3.10 -15.37 12.67
CA SER A 408 -3.46 -16.44 13.60
C SER A 408 -2.87 -17.80 13.20
N GLU A 409 -2.78 -18.09 11.91
CA GLU A 409 -2.18 -19.32 11.41
C GLU A 409 -0.65 -19.32 11.60
N ARG A 410 -0.01 -18.15 11.45
CA ARG A 410 1.41 -17.98 11.80
C ARG A 410 1.66 -18.18 13.28
N GLU A 411 0.81 -17.67 14.16
CA GLU A 411 0.95 -17.94 15.60
C GLU A 411 0.70 -19.43 15.93
N ALA A 412 -0.28 -20.05 15.30
CA ALA A 412 -0.58 -21.48 15.48
C ALA A 412 0.54 -22.39 14.95
N GLY A 413 1.19 -22.02 13.84
CA GLY A 413 2.31 -22.75 13.25
C GLY A 413 3.68 -22.43 13.87
N ALA A 414 3.88 -21.21 14.38
CA ALA A 414 5.10 -20.79 15.06
C ALA A 414 5.13 -21.20 16.54
N ALA A 415 4.04 -21.75 17.08
CA ALA A 415 4.06 -22.48 18.33
C ALA A 415 5.13 -23.58 18.20
N PRO A 416 6.26 -23.46 18.92
CA PRO A 416 7.40 -24.31 18.68
C PRO A 416 6.97 -25.75 18.90
N ALA A 417 7.30 -26.63 17.95
CA ALA A 417 7.30 -28.09 18.11
C ALA A 417 8.32 -28.54 19.18
N SER A 418 8.48 -27.76 20.25
CA SER A 418 9.36 -28.00 21.36
C SER A 418 8.59 -28.63 22.52
N SER A 419 9.07 -29.82 22.89
CA SER A 419 8.75 -30.57 24.10
C SER A 419 7.67 -31.66 24.03
N GLY A 420 7.46 -32.22 22.84
CA GLY A 420 7.30 -33.68 22.76
C GLY A 420 8.60 -34.34 23.24
N LYS A 421 8.81 -34.42 24.56
CA LYS A 421 9.67 -35.45 25.14
C LYS A 421 9.11 -36.76 24.61
N ALA A 422 9.90 -37.47 23.80
CA ALA A 422 9.63 -38.85 23.45
C ALA A 422 9.39 -39.62 24.75
N GLN A 423 8.11 -39.90 25.05
CA GLN A 423 7.74 -40.89 26.04
C GLN A 423 8.12 -42.23 25.41
N PRO A 424 8.96 -43.06 26.07
CA PRO A 424 9.31 -44.36 25.55
C PRO A 424 8.04 -45.19 25.35
N ALA A 425 7.94 -45.79 24.16
CA ALA A 425 6.80 -46.55 23.69
C ALA A 425 6.40 -47.65 24.69
N ALA A 426 5.22 -47.49 25.29
CA ALA A 426 4.52 -48.61 25.91
C ALA A 426 3.86 -49.43 24.79
N ALA A 427 4.10 -50.74 24.80
CA ALA A 427 3.72 -51.68 23.76
C ALA A 427 2.23 -51.59 23.37
N PRO A 428 1.89 -51.62 22.06
CA PRO A 428 0.52 -51.55 21.59
C PRO A 428 -0.24 -52.85 21.93
N LYS A 429 -1.37 -52.71 22.64
CA LYS A 429 -2.35 -53.80 22.79
C LYS A 429 -3.11 -53.98 21.47
N PRO A 430 -3.32 -55.23 21.01
CA PRO A 430 -4.04 -55.51 19.77
C PRO A 430 -5.54 -55.30 19.99
N ASN A 431 -6.11 -54.22 19.44
CA ASN A 431 -7.56 -54.07 19.40
C ASN A 431 -8.10 -54.28 17.98
N LYS A 432 -8.82 -55.39 17.83
CA LYS A 432 -9.57 -55.78 16.65
C LYS A 432 -10.86 -54.96 16.61
N SER A 433 -11.13 -54.23 15.54
CA SER A 433 -12.37 -54.40 14.77
C SER A 433 -12.52 -53.40 13.63
N LYS A 434 -12.71 -54.02 12.46
CA LYS A 434 -13.14 -53.52 11.17
C LYS A 434 -14.31 -52.52 11.26
N LYS A 435 -14.19 -51.37 10.57
CA LYS A 435 -15.32 -50.84 9.79
C LYS A 435 -14.83 -50.17 8.51
N ARG A 436 -15.00 -50.91 7.42
CA ARG A 436 -14.66 -50.62 6.03
C ARG A 436 -15.57 -49.50 5.53
N ARG A 437 -15.06 -48.26 5.41
CA ARG A 437 -15.77 -47.15 4.75
C ARG A 437 -15.36 -47.10 3.28
N LYS A 438 -16.37 -47.17 2.42
CA LYS A 438 -16.32 -47.27 0.96
C LYS A 438 -15.90 -45.91 0.39
N HIS A 439 -14.74 -45.83 -0.26
CA HIS A 439 -14.30 -44.65 -1.00
C HIS A 439 -15.19 -44.47 -2.24
N ARG A 440 -15.89 -43.33 -2.32
CA ARG A 440 -16.61 -42.88 -3.51
C ARG A 440 -15.61 -42.13 -4.38
N LYS A 441 -15.24 -42.71 -5.54
CA LYS A 441 -14.49 -42.00 -6.58
C LYS A 441 -15.38 -40.90 -7.14
N ILE A 442 -14.91 -39.66 -7.09
CA ILE A 442 -15.47 -38.53 -7.84
C ILE A 442 -14.54 -38.36 -9.03
N HIS A 443 -15.05 -38.60 -10.24
CA HIS A 443 -14.40 -38.21 -11.48
C HIS A 443 -14.58 -36.70 -11.61
N ILE A 444 -13.47 -35.97 -11.65
CA ILE A 444 -13.43 -34.56 -12.05
C ILE A 444 -12.80 -34.59 -13.46
N GLU A 445 -13.61 -34.32 -14.47
CA GLU A 445 -13.15 -34.00 -15.81
C GLU A 445 -12.63 -32.55 -15.77
N LEU A 446 -11.34 -32.37 -16.07
CA LEU A 446 -10.77 -31.06 -16.34
C LEU A 446 -11.03 -30.74 -17.82
N PRO A 447 -11.57 -29.55 -18.16
CA PRO A 447 -11.65 -29.10 -19.54
C PRO A 447 -10.26 -28.75 -20.06
N ASP A 448 -10.01 -29.08 -21.33
CA ASP A 448 -8.79 -28.75 -22.07
C ASP A 448 -8.68 -27.21 -22.23
N GLU A 449 -7.70 -26.59 -21.57
CA GLU A 449 -7.34 -25.18 -21.79
C GLU A 449 -6.25 -25.07 -22.87
N GLU A 450 -6.57 -24.33 -23.94
CA GLU A 450 -5.62 -23.87 -24.96
C GLU A 450 -4.57 -22.93 -24.32
N PRO A 451 -3.30 -22.98 -24.77
CA PRO A 451 -2.27 -22.07 -24.28
C PRO A 451 -2.49 -20.63 -24.80
N PRO A 452 -2.47 -19.60 -23.95
CA PRO A 452 -2.55 -18.21 -24.42
C PRO A 452 -1.23 -17.79 -25.08
N ALA A 453 -1.38 -17.05 -26.17
CA ALA A 453 -0.31 -16.43 -26.92
C ALA A 453 0.50 -15.45 -26.07
N ASP A 454 1.82 -15.58 -26.21
CA ASP A 454 2.86 -14.74 -25.62
C ASP A 454 2.77 -13.32 -26.18
N ASN A 455 2.53 -12.32 -25.33
CA ASN A 455 2.60 -10.91 -25.72
C ASN A 455 3.08 -10.03 -24.55
N SER A 456 4.24 -9.42 -24.82
CA SER A 456 4.76 -8.12 -24.38
C SER A 456 4.92 -7.79 -22.89
N SER A 457 6.18 -7.51 -22.57
CA SER A 457 6.68 -6.89 -21.36
C SER A 457 6.02 -5.53 -21.09
N SER A 458 5.20 -5.46 -20.04
CA SER A 458 4.88 -4.20 -19.37
C SER A 458 5.32 -4.31 -17.91
N HIS A 459 5.86 -3.22 -17.37
CA HIS A 459 6.24 -3.09 -15.97
C HIS A 459 4.99 -3.22 -15.08
N GLU A 460 4.62 -4.45 -14.73
CA GLU A 460 3.58 -4.70 -13.72
C GLU A 460 4.07 -4.23 -12.35
N ARG A 461 3.51 -3.11 -11.88
CA ARG A 461 3.48 -2.79 -10.45
C ARG A 461 2.75 -3.94 -9.74
N PRO A 462 3.11 -4.28 -8.49
CA PRO A 462 2.51 -5.40 -7.77
C PRO A 462 0.99 -5.25 -7.73
N ARG A 463 0.28 -6.13 -8.46
CA ARG A 463 -1.17 -6.27 -8.41
C ARG A 463 -1.57 -6.56 -6.96
N ILE A 464 -2.54 -5.83 -6.43
CA ILE A 464 -3.26 -6.22 -5.22
C ILE A 464 -4.14 -7.40 -5.62
N SER A 465 -3.55 -8.59 -5.74
CA SER A 465 -4.34 -9.79 -5.96
C SER A 465 -4.79 -10.33 -4.60
N PHE A 466 -6.10 -10.30 -4.37
CA PHE A 466 -6.73 -11.06 -3.30
C PHE A 466 -6.76 -12.54 -3.70
N HIS A 467 -5.59 -13.14 -3.97
CA HIS A 467 -5.56 -14.58 -4.24
C HIS A 467 -5.90 -15.33 -2.95
N HIS A 468 -7.12 -15.89 -2.94
CA HIS A 468 -7.49 -16.98 -2.04
C HIS A 468 -6.47 -18.11 -2.21
N ARG A 469 -5.71 -18.41 -1.15
CA ARG A 469 -5.21 -19.77 -0.96
C ARG A 469 -6.43 -20.66 -0.67
N PRO A 470 -6.67 -21.73 -1.46
CA PRO A 470 -7.72 -22.70 -1.16
C PRO A 470 -7.48 -23.45 0.15
#